data_AF-A0A937WAC0-F1
#
_entry.id   AF-A0A937WAC0-F1
#
_cell.length_a   1.000
_cell.length_b   1.000
_cell.length_c   1.000
_cell.angle_alpha   90.00
_cell.angle_beta   90.00
_cell.angle_gamma   90.00
#
_symmetry.space_group_name_H-M   'P 1'
#
loop_
_entity.id
_entity.type
_entity.pdbx_description
1 polymer ?
#
loop_
_entity_poly.entity_id
_entity_poly.type
_entity_poly.pdbx_seq_one_letter_code
_entity_poly.pdbx_strand_id
1 'polypeptide(L)'
;MIPCLYCGSQSGHRRISVEELRFVYYECKNCKRFFPRPVGNPNVPNLFQQFQEEIESYGFNILVFGPGEQNPLFRKRREIQEMLITSGHNARIGEELTATGTPFPSDIQEFFQVNQFDYVILLEGSAGSLTEMIEFGIDYYRDRFLTFFPKAARGSYPGTGAVVRGKRLGALIIEYTDEFVEKCLIKLIVQDMIKFWQSYRFTVDIKLKFWQQQQRGFRK
;
A
#
# COMPACT_ATOMS: atom_id res chain seq x y z
N MET A 1 -2.51 19.08 -23.81
CA MET A 1 -2.41 19.13 -22.34
C MET A 1 -3.35 18.09 -21.76
N ILE A 2 -2.95 17.40 -20.68
CA ILE A 2 -3.80 16.37 -20.04
C ILE A 2 -4.81 17.09 -19.14
N PRO A 3 -6.12 16.81 -19.21
CA PRO A 3 -7.08 17.39 -18.29
C PRO A 3 -6.99 16.75 -16.90
N CYS A 4 -7.20 17.56 -15.86
CA CYS A 4 -7.29 17.07 -14.48
C CYS A 4 -8.53 16.18 -14.30
N LEU A 5 -8.36 15.00 -13.68
CA LEU A 5 -9.46 14.05 -13.44
C LEU A 5 -10.58 14.60 -12.53
N TYR A 6 -10.29 15.62 -11.72
CA TYR A 6 -11.26 16.15 -10.76
C TYR A 6 -11.95 17.43 -11.20
N CYS A 7 -11.28 18.30 -11.95
CA CYS A 7 -11.84 19.60 -12.35
C CYS A 7 -11.85 19.84 -13.86
N GLY A 8 -11.43 18.87 -14.67
CA GLY A 8 -11.39 18.96 -16.13
C GLY A 8 -10.39 19.98 -16.68
N SER A 9 -9.73 20.78 -15.82
CA SER A 9 -8.85 21.85 -16.28
C SER A 9 -7.66 21.27 -17.04
N GLN A 10 -7.32 21.87 -18.17
CA GLN A 10 -6.09 21.59 -18.90
C GLN A 10 -4.90 22.40 -18.37
N SER A 11 -5.04 23.00 -17.18
CA SER A 11 -3.94 23.74 -16.54
C SER A 11 -2.70 22.85 -16.39
N GLY A 12 -1.50 23.44 -16.41
CA GLY A 12 -0.27 22.68 -16.25
C GLY A 12 -0.29 21.83 -14.98
N HIS A 13 0.44 20.71 -14.99
CA HIS A 13 0.50 19.79 -13.85
C HIS A 13 1.91 19.78 -13.25
N ARG A 14 2.04 19.72 -11.92
CA ARG A 14 3.33 19.44 -11.26
C ARG A 14 3.45 17.93 -11.12
N ARG A 15 4.49 17.35 -11.72
CA ARG A 15 4.82 15.92 -11.59
C ARG A 15 5.41 15.69 -10.20
N ILE A 16 4.87 14.72 -9.48
CA ILE A 16 5.48 14.14 -8.28
C ILE A 16 5.85 12.71 -8.63
N SER A 17 7.15 12.44 -8.73
CA SER A 17 7.67 11.08 -8.86
C SER A 17 7.84 10.49 -7.46
N VAL A 18 7.23 9.33 -7.25
CA VAL A 18 7.59 8.45 -6.14
C VAL A 18 8.54 7.42 -6.74
N GLU A 19 9.82 7.48 -6.38
CA GLU A 19 10.89 6.72 -7.05
C GLU A 19 10.65 5.21 -7.02
N GLU A 20 10.05 4.73 -5.92
CA GLU A 20 9.78 3.32 -5.67
C GLU A 20 8.52 2.78 -6.37
N LEU A 21 7.70 3.67 -6.94
CA LEU A 21 6.47 3.28 -7.62
C LEU A 21 6.61 3.40 -9.14
N ARG A 22 5.98 2.44 -9.84
CA ARG A 22 5.72 2.58 -11.29
C ARG A 22 4.64 3.61 -11.59
N PHE A 23 4.03 4.21 -10.58
CA PHE A 23 3.01 5.24 -10.72
C PHE A 23 3.65 6.63 -10.69
N VAL A 24 3.16 7.50 -11.57
CA VAL A 24 3.51 8.93 -11.54
C VAL A 24 2.29 9.70 -11.10
N TYR A 25 2.44 10.51 -10.06
CA TYR A 25 1.37 11.36 -9.54
C TYR A 25 1.49 12.77 -10.10
N TYR A 26 0.35 13.42 -10.32
CA TYR A 26 0.28 14.78 -10.84
C TYR A 26 -0.57 15.64 -9.93
N GLU A 27 -0.03 16.79 -9.52
CA GLU A 27 -0.79 17.86 -8.87
C GLU A 27 -1.42 18.76 -9.93
N CYS A 28 -2.72 18.92 -9.88
CA CYS A 28 -3.41 19.92 -10.70
C CYS A 28 -3.09 21.34 -10.21
N LYS A 29 -2.56 22.22 -11.07
CA LYS A 29 -2.28 23.62 -10.65
C LYS A 29 -3.53 24.39 -10.25
N ASN A 30 -4.69 24.05 -10.81
CA ASN A 30 -5.97 24.69 -10.53
C ASN A 30 -6.58 24.22 -9.20
N CYS A 31 -6.91 22.92 -9.06
CA CYS A 31 -7.63 22.41 -7.88
C CYS A 31 -6.72 21.80 -6.80
N LYS A 32 -5.40 21.75 -7.02
CA LYS A 32 -4.39 21.19 -6.10
C LYS A 32 -4.58 19.72 -5.72
N ARG A 33 -5.47 18.99 -6.40
CA ARG A 33 -5.68 17.55 -6.20
C ARG A 33 -4.64 16.72 -6.94
N PHE A 34 -4.31 15.57 -6.35
CA PHE A 34 -3.41 14.58 -6.90
C PHE A 34 -4.15 13.46 -7.57
N PHE A 35 -3.66 13.05 -8.74
CA PHE A 35 -4.14 11.85 -9.40
C PHE A 35 -2.98 11.04 -9.98
N PRO A 36 -3.07 9.70 -9.95
CA PRO A 36 -2.12 8.85 -10.63
C PRO A 36 -2.33 8.93 -12.14
N ARG A 37 -1.25 8.72 -12.90
CA ARG A 37 -1.34 8.36 -14.32
C ARG A 37 -0.74 6.97 -14.51
N PRO A 38 -1.45 6.04 -15.16
CA PRO A 38 -0.84 4.78 -15.57
C PRO A 38 0.30 5.09 -16.53
N VAL A 39 1.45 4.44 -16.32
CA VAL A 39 2.55 4.44 -17.28
C VAL A 39 2.17 3.45 -18.39
N GLY A 40 1.35 3.91 -19.34
CA GLY A 40 0.81 3.08 -20.43
C GLY A 40 0.03 3.89 -21.46
N ASN A 41 -0.17 3.31 -22.65
CA ASN A 41 -0.89 3.94 -23.75
C ASN A 41 -2.41 4.03 -23.41
N PRO A 42 -3.00 5.24 -23.32
CA PRO A 42 -4.41 5.42 -22.96
C PRO A 42 -5.40 4.90 -24.02
N ASN A 43 -4.93 4.56 -25.23
CA ASN A 43 -5.77 4.10 -26.34
C ASN A 43 -5.89 2.57 -26.45
N VAL A 44 -5.33 1.81 -25.51
CA VAL A 44 -5.55 0.36 -25.45
C VAL A 44 -6.81 0.14 -24.64
N PRO A 45 -7.90 -0.44 -25.20
CA PRO A 45 -9.05 -0.86 -24.42
C PRO A 45 -8.53 -1.77 -23.32
N ASN A 46 -8.65 -1.31 -22.08
CA ASN A 46 -8.07 -2.04 -20.97
C ASN A 46 -8.95 -3.30 -20.82
N LEU A 47 -8.45 -4.49 -21.15
CA LEU A 47 -9.14 -5.75 -20.84
C LEU A 47 -9.63 -5.76 -19.37
N PHE A 48 -8.89 -5.08 -18.49
CA PHE A 48 -9.25 -4.85 -17.10
C PHE A 48 -10.52 -4.02 -16.88
N GLN A 49 -10.96 -3.17 -17.82
CA GLN A 49 -12.26 -2.48 -17.71
C GLN A 49 -13.43 -3.47 -17.81
N GLN A 50 -13.31 -4.51 -18.65
CA GLN A 50 -14.34 -5.54 -18.76
C GLN A 50 -14.46 -6.39 -17.49
N PHE A 51 -13.36 -6.53 -16.76
CA PHE A 51 -13.28 -7.28 -15.51
C PHE A 51 -13.21 -6.38 -14.28
N GLN A 52 -13.53 -5.09 -14.40
CA GLN A 52 -13.31 -4.14 -13.32
C GLN A 52 -14.12 -4.49 -12.09
N GLU A 53 -15.40 -4.84 -12.27
CA GLU A 53 -16.27 -5.29 -11.17
C GLU A 53 -15.74 -6.57 -10.51
N GLU A 54 -15.26 -7.53 -11.30
CA GLU A 54 -14.67 -8.78 -10.79
C GLU A 54 -13.38 -8.49 -10.00
N ILE A 55 -12.51 -7.61 -10.49
CA ILE A 55 -11.28 -7.20 -9.81
C ILE A 55 -11.61 -6.49 -8.50
N GLU A 56 -12.54 -5.53 -8.53
CA GLU A 56 -12.94 -4.77 -7.35
C GLU A 56 -13.66 -5.63 -6.30
N SER A 57 -14.23 -6.78 -6.69
CA SER A 57 -14.85 -7.74 -5.76
C SER A 57 -13.86 -8.46 -4.83
N TYR A 58 -12.55 -8.42 -5.12
CA TYR A 58 -11.54 -9.02 -4.27
C TYR A 58 -11.32 -8.21 -2.99
N GLY A 59 -11.87 -8.71 -1.88
CA GLY A 59 -11.57 -8.24 -0.54
C GLY A 59 -10.23 -8.79 -0.03
N PHE A 60 -9.56 -8.02 0.83
CA PHE A 60 -8.32 -8.42 1.52
C PHE A 60 -8.48 -8.19 3.02
N ASN A 61 -7.83 -9.01 3.84
CA ASN A 61 -7.57 -8.69 5.22
C ASN A 61 -6.33 -7.80 5.27
N ILE A 62 -6.50 -6.54 5.67
CA ILE A 62 -5.42 -5.55 5.69
C ILE A 62 -5.17 -5.07 7.12
N LEU A 63 -3.92 -5.14 7.55
CA LEU A 63 -3.46 -4.58 8.82
C LEU A 63 -2.85 -3.20 8.57
N VAL A 64 -3.24 -2.20 9.35
CA VAL A 64 -2.67 -0.86 9.28
C VAL A 64 -1.97 -0.55 10.59
N PHE A 65 -0.63 -0.56 10.55
CA PHE A 65 0.23 -0.16 11.66
C PHE A 65 0.69 1.28 11.52
N GLY A 66 1.00 1.90 12.65
CA GLY A 66 1.61 3.22 12.68
C GLY A 66 1.60 3.84 14.06
N PRO A 67 1.99 5.12 14.17
CA PRO A 67 2.16 5.75 15.46
C PRO A 67 0.82 6.04 16.14
N GLY A 68 0.87 6.12 17.47
CA GLY A 68 -0.26 6.49 18.32
C GLY A 68 -0.68 7.96 18.21
N GLU A 69 -1.67 8.34 19.01
CA GLU A 69 -2.46 9.58 18.93
C GLU A 69 -1.67 10.89 18.85
N GLN A 70 -0.47 10.92 19.42
CA GLN A 70 0.37 12.13 19.45
C GLN A 70 1.03 12.45 18.09
N ASN A 71 0.98 11.53 17.12
CA ASN A 71 1.60 11.71 15.82
C ASN A 71 0.57 12.12 14.74
N PRO A 72 0.91 13.07 13.83
CA PRO A 72 0.03 13.46 12.72
C PRO A 72 -0.46 12.30 11.83
N LEU A 73 0.31 11.21 11.73
CA LEU A 73 -0.08 10.01 10.98
C LEU A 73 -1.19 9.20 11.64
N PHE A 74 -1.47 9.38 12.93
CA PHE A 74 -2.55 8.67 13.62
C PHE A 74 -3.90 8.87 12.92
N ARG A 75 -4.21 10.12 12.59
CA ARG A 75 -5.41 10.45 11.83
C ARG A 75 -5.39 9.82 10.44
N LYS A 76 -4.25 9.83 9.75
CA LYS A 76 -4.11 9.25 8.41
C LYS A 76 -4.34 7.74 8.43
N ARG A 77 -3.90 7.05 9.47
CA ARG A 77 -4.15 5.62 9.65
C ARG A 77 -5.65 5.31 9.70
N ARG A 78 -6.42 6.08 10.47
CA ARG A 78 -7.89 5.96 10.54
C ARG A 78 -8.55 6.24 9.19
N GLU A 79 -8.13 7.32 8.52
CA GLU A 79 -8.64 7.67 7.18
C GLU A 79 -8.33 6.59 6.12
N ILE A 80 -7.20 5.88 6.26
CA ILE A 80 -6.85 4.73 5.42
C ILE A 80 -7.72 3.54 5.76
N GLN A 81 -7.86 3.17 7.04
CA GLN A 81 -8.74 2.09 7.49
C GLN A 81 -10.16 2.26 6.96
N GLU A 82 -10.76 3.44 7.16
CA GLU A 82 -12.13 3.75 6.70
C GLU A 82 -12.26 3.65 5.18
N MET A 83 -11.27 4.15 4.43
CA MET A 83 -11.24 4.06 2.97
C MET A 83 -11.18 2.60 2.50
N LEU A 84 -10.38 1.76 3.15
CA LEU A 84 -10.25 0.35 2.80
C LEU A 84 -11.53 -0.42 3.12
N ILE A 85 -12.16 -0.16 4.29
CA ILE A 85 -13.46 -0.74 4.65
C ILE A 85 -14.54 -0.35 3.65
N THR A 86 -14.61 0.93 3.29
CA THR A 86 -15.58 1.43 2.29
C THR A 86 -15.37 0.80 0.91
N SER A 87 -14.15 0.36 0.61
CA SER A 87 -13.79 -0.30 -0.64
C SER A 87 -13.97 -1.83 -0.59
N GLY A 88 -14.58 -2.38 0.47
CA GLY A 88 -14.88 -3.82 0.57
C GLY A 88 -13.78 -4.69 1.19
N HIS A 89 -12.76 -4.08 1.80
CA HIS A 89 -11.70 -4.82 2.50
C HIS A 89 -11.97 -4.95 4.00
N ASN A 90 -11.41 -5.98 4.64
CA ASN A 90 -11.41 -6.12 6.09
C ASN A 90 -10.15 -5.45 6.66
N ALA A 91 -10.21 -4.15 6.94
CA ALA A 91 -9.08 -3.39 7.45
C ALA A 91 -9.15 -3.20 8.97
N ARG A 92 -8.02 -3.48 9.66
CA ARG A 92 -7.88 -3.35 11.12
C ARG A 92 -6.67 -2.50 11.47
N ILE A 93 -6.75 -1.79 12.58
CA ILE A 93 -5.59 -1.13 13.18
C ILE A 93 -4.97 -2.07 14.23
N GLY A 94 -3.64 -2.16 14.29
CA GLY A 94 -2.94 -3.13 15.15
C GLY A 94 -3.31 -3.04 16.63
N GLU A 95 -3.48 -1.83 17.16
CA GLU A 95 -3.87 -1.61 18.55
C GLU A 95 -5.26 -2.15 18.89
N GLU A 96 -6.15 -2.32 17.90
CA GLU A 96 -7.48 -2.90 18.09
C GLU A 96 -7.44 -4.41 18.30
N LEU A 97 -6.31 -5.05 17.95
CA LEU A 97 -6.12 -6.49 17.99
C LEU A 97 -5.32 -6.94 19.21
N THR A 98 -4.78 -5.99 19.97
CA THR A 98 -3.94 -6.30 21.14
C THR A 98 -4.83 -6.79 22.27
N ALA A 99 -4.72 -8.07 22.60
CA ALA A 99 -5.51 -8.66 23.67
C ALA A 99 -4.92 -8.24 25.03
N THR A 100 -5.76 -7.63 25.88
CA THR A 100 -5.36 -7.32 27.24
C THR A 100 -5.21 -8.62 28.04
N GLY A 101 -4.08 -8.79 28.74
CA GLY A 101 -3.85 -9.92 29.64
C GLY A 101 -3.26 -11.17 28.99
N THR A 102 -2.67 -11.08 27.78
CA THR A 102 -1.85 -12.19 27.28
C THR A 102 -0.50 -12.24 28.01
N PRO A 103 0.09 -13.44 28.18
CA PRO A 103 1.44 -13.58 28.75
C PRO A 103 2.54 -13.24 27.75
N PHE A 104 2.21 -12.95 26.49
CA PHE A 104 3.19 -12.73 25.45
C PHE A 104 3.65 -11.27 25.42
N PRO A 105 4.96 -11.04 25.25
CA PRO A 105 5.51 -9.74 24.85
C PRO A 105 4.79 -9.13 23.63
N SER A 106 4.74 -7.80 23.55
CA SER A 106 3.99 -7.07 22.51
C SER A 106 4.51 -7.34 21.10
N ASP A 107 5.82 -7.43 20.93
CA ASP A 107 6.51 -7.79 19.68
C ASP A 107 6.05 -9.16 19.15
N ILE A 108 5.91 -10.15 20.04
CA ILE A 108 5.41 -11.48 19.67
C ILE A 108 3.93 -11.41 19.26
N GLN A 109 3.12 -10.62 19.96
CA GLN A 109 1.71 -10.44 19.61
C GLN A 109 1.56 -9.77 18.24
N GLU A 110 2.32 -8.71 17.98
CA GLU A 110 2.32 -8.00 16.70
C GLU A 110 2.80 -8.89 15.55
N PHE A 111 3.82 -9.73 15.79
CA PHE A 111 4.23 -10.75 14.83
C PHE A 111 3.10 -11.72 14.48
N PHE A 112 2.34 -12.20 15.48
CA PHE A 112 1.18 -13.06 15.21
C PHE A 112 0.08 -12.31 14.47
N GLN A 113 -0.17 -11.04 14.78
CA GLN A 113 -1.12 -10.21 14.06
C GLN A 113 -0.72 -10.13 12.58
N VAL A 114 0.51 -9.73 12.26
CA VAL A 114 1.02 -9.65 10.88
C VAL A 114 0.77 -10.94 10.08
N ASN A 115 0.87 -12.10 10.71
CA ASN A 115 0.68 -13.38 10.04
C ASN A 115 -0.77 -13.68 9.61
N GLN A 116 -1.74 -13.04 10.24
CA GLN A 116 -3.17 -13.27 9.98
C GLN A 116 -3.73 -12.41 8.84
N PHE A 117 -2.97 -11.46 8.31
CA PHE A 117 -3.42 -10.53 7.28
C PHE A 117 -2.75 -10.82 5.93
N ASP A 118 -3.50 -10.53 4.87
CA ASP A 118 -3.04 -10.67 3.48
C ASP A 118 -2.03 -9.56 3.13
N TYR A 119 -2.25 -8.37 3.70
CA TYR A 119 -1.44 -7.18 3.44
C TYR A 119 -1.24 -6.35 4.69
N VAL A 120 -0.07 -5.73 4.83
CA VAL A 120 0.29 -4.86 5.95
C VAL A 120 0.72 -3.51 5.42
N ILE A 121 0.08 -2.45 5.91
CA ILE A 121 0.44 -1.07 5.65
C ILE A 121 1.08 -0.52 6.91
N LEU A 122 2.34 -0.11 6.81
CA LEU A 122 3.11 0.40 7.94
C LEU A 122 3.40 1.88 7.75
N LEU A 123 2.92 2.71 8.67
CA LEU A 123 3.17 4.16 8.68
C LEU A 123 4.21 4.46 9.77
N GLU A 124 5.43 4.75 9.38
CA GLU A 124 6.50 5.03 10.35
C GLU A 124 6.44 6.49 10.79
N GLY A 125 6.21 6.73 12.08
CA GLY A 125 6.13 8.10 12.61
C GLY A 125 7.49 8.71 12.95
N SER A 126 8.54 7.90 13.09
CA SER A 126 9.87 8.33 13.49
C SER A 126 10.95 7.34 13.06
N ALA A 127 12.22 7.64 13.36
CA ALA A 127 13.30 6.69 13.15
C ALA A 127 13.17 5.40 13.98
N GLY A 128 12.60 5.47 15.20
CA GLY A 128 12.58 4.36 16.15
C GLY A 128 11.48 3.32 15.90
N SER A 129 10.44 3.65 15.14
CA SER A 129 9.30 2.76 14.89
C SER A 129 9.64 1.63 13.91
N LEU A 130 10.72 1.76 13.13
CA LEU A 130 11.11 0.76 12.13
C LEU A 130 11.75 -0.50 12.72
N THR A 131 11.99 -0.50 14.03
CA THR A 131 12.42 -1.70 14.79
C THR A 131 11.40 -2.83 14.63
N GLU A 132 10.11 -2.47 14.64
CA GLU A 132 8.97 -3.40 14.47
C GLU A 132 9.03 -4.12 13.11
N MET A 133 9.32 -3.40 12.02
CA MET A 133 9.39 -3.97 10.67
C MET A 133 10.55 -4.98 10.48
N ILE A 134 11.67 -4.75 11.19
CA ILE A 134 12.81 -5.67 11.20
C ILE A 134 12.47 -6.92 11.99
N GLU A 135 11.85 -6.73 13.15
CA GLU A 135 11.43 -7.80 14.05
C GLU A 135 10.36 -8.69 13.42
N PHE A 136 9.48 -8.14 12.57
CA PHE A 136 8.48 -8.92 11.85
C PHE A 136 9.02 -9.73 10.67
N GLY A 137 10.33 -9.66 10.40
CA GLY A 137 10.95 -10.45 9.33
C GLY A 137 10.59 -9.91 7.95
N ILE A 138 10.90 -8.63 7.69
CA ILE A 138 10.80 -8.03 6.36
C ILE A 138 11.40 -8.90 5.25
N ASP A 139 12.47 -9.65 5.55
CA ASP A 139 13.09 -10.58 4.61
C ASP A 139 12.08 -11.62 4.07
N TYR A 140 11.17 -12.08 4.94
CA TYR A 140 10.22 -13.15 4.68
C TYR A 140 8.89 -12.64 4.12
N TYR A 141 8.38 -11.50 4.61
CA TYR A 141 7.07 -10.97 4.24
C TYR A 141 7.11 -9.75 3.30
N ARG A 142 8.27 -9.41 2.72
CA ARG A 142 8.49 -8.20 1.90
C ARG A 142 7.41 -7.88 0.85
N ASP A 143 6.78 -8.88 0.26
CA ASP A 143 5.75 -8.71 -0.77
C ASP A 143 4.38 -8.34 -0.19
N ARG A 144 4.15 -8.55 1.11
CA ARG A 144 2.92 -8.19 1.81
C ARG A 144 2.99 -6.83 2.51
N PHE A 145 4.16 -6.19 2.55
CA PHE A 145 4.34 -4.92 3.25
C PHE A 145 4.35 -3.73 2.28
N LEU A 146 3.57 -2.71 2.61
CA LEU A 146 3.70 -1.35 2.10
C LEU A 146 4.13 -0.44 3.25
N THR A 147 5.39 -0.03 3.25
CA THR A 147 5.94 0.78 4.34
C THR A 147 6.16 2.21 3.88
N PHE A 148 5.68 3.16 4.67
CA PHE A 148 5.97 4.58 4.52
C PHE A 148 6.99 4.99 5.57
N PHE A 149 8.19 5.39 5.14
CA PHE A 149 9.29 5.78 6.02
C PHE A 149 9.60 7.28 5.91
N PRO A 150 9.74 8.03 7.02
CA PRO A 150 10.00 9.47 6.93
C PRO A 150 11.38 9.72 6.34
N LYS A 151 11.43 10.49 5.26
CA LYS A 151 12.68 10.83 4.55
C LYS A 151 13.69 11.53 5.47
N ALA A 152 13.21 12.32 6.44
CA ALA A 152 14.04 12.96 7.46
C ALA A 152 14.79 11.95 8.34
N ALA A 153 14.28 10.72 8.50
CA ALA A 153 14.90 9.66 9.29
C ALA A 153 15.86 8.77 8.48
N ARG A 154 16.12 9.06 7.19
CA ARG A 154 16.99 8.24 6.32
C ARG A 154 18.41 8.04 6.88
N GLY A 155 18.95 9.04 7.57
CA GLY A 155 20.28 8.96 8.20
C GLY A 155 20.32 8.23 9.54
N SER A 156 19.17 7.81 10.07
CA SER A 156 19.10 7.08 11.34
C SER A 156 19.66 5.66 11.21
N TYR A 157 19.88 4.99 12.35
CA TYR A 157 20.31 3.59 12.37
C TYR A 157 19.36 2.68 11.57
N PRO A 158 18.02 2.74 11.76
CA PRO A 158 17.11 1.93 10.94
C PRO A 158 17.07 2.37 9.46
N GLY A 159 17.23 3.66 9.18
CA GLY A 159 17.29 4.19 7.82
C GLY A 159 18.51 3.68 7.03
N THR A 160 19.67 3.61 7.67
CA THR A 160 20.94 3.16 7.04
C THR A 160 21.09 1.64 7.00
N GLY A 161 20.43 0.92 7.91
CA GLY A 161 20.43 -0.54 7.95
C GLY A 161 19.22 -1.16 7.27
N ALA A 162 18.09 -1.14 7.97
CA ALA A 162 16.90 -1.92 7.63
C ALA A 162 16.14 -1.43 6.40
N VAL A 163 16.00 -0.11 6.22
CA VAL A 163 15.35 0.44 5.02
C VAL A 163 16.17 0.09 3.78
N VAL A 164 17.49 0.29 3.84
CA VAL A 164 18.40 -0.08 2.73
C VAL A 164 18.33 -1.57 2.43
N ARG A 165 18.38 -2.42 3.47
CA ARG A 165 18.27 -3.88 3.32
C ARG A 165 16.93 -4.30 2.73
N GLY A 166 15.82 -3.81 3.28
CA GLY A 166 14.47 -4.11 2.82
C GLY A 166 14.27 -3.74 1.35
N LYS A 167 14.68 -2.51 0.97
CA LYS A 167 14.67 -2.07 -0.44
C LYS A 167 15.48 -3.01 -1.35
N ARG A 168 16.68 -3.43 -0.92
CA ARG A 168 17.52 -4.39 -1.69
C ARG A 168 16.87 -5.76 -1.87
N LEU A 169 16.09 -6.20 -0.88
CA LEU A 169 15.35 -7.45 -0.95
C LEU A 169 14.05 -7.33 -1.75
N GLY A 170 13.66 -6.11 -2.13
CA GLY A 170 12.46 -5.84 -2.92
C GLY A 170 11.21 -5.53 -2.08
N ALA A 171 11.37 -5.21 -0.80
CA ALA A 171 10.26 -4.68 0.00
C ALA A 171 9.86 -3.28 -0.50
N LEU A 172 8.55 -3.02 -0.52
CA LEU A 172 8.03 -1.74 -0.99
C LEU A 172 8.07 -0.70 0.14
N ILE A 173 9.18 0.02 0.24
CA ILE A 173 9.40 1.08 1.21
C ILE A 173 9.40 2.43 0.49
N ILE A 174 8.42 3.27 0.79
CA ILE A 174 8.24 4.59 0.22
C ILE A 174 8.74 5.63 1.21
N GLU A 175 9.78 6.37 0.83
CA GLU A 175 10.25 7.50 1.62
C GLU A 175 9.29 8.69 1.44
N TYR A 176 8.69 9.19 2.53
CA TYR A 176 7.72 10.28 2.48
C TYR A 176 8.24 11.55 3.16
N THR A 177 7.70 12.70 2.75
CA THR A 177 7.91 14.01 3.37
C THR A 177 6.61 14.51 4.00
N ASP A 178 6.65 15.55 4.82
CA ASP A 178 5.43 16.12 5.42
C ASP A 178 4.40 16.56 4.36
N GLU A 179 4.87 17.01 3.18
CA GLU A 179 4.03 17.31 2.01
C GLU A 179 3.14 16.10 1.61
N PHE A 180 3.60 14.86 1.77
CA PHE A 180 2.81 13.66 1.47
C PHE A 180 1.65 13.49 2.46
N VAL A 181 1.89 13.81 3.72
CA VAL A 181 0.89 13.71 4.79
C VAL A 181 -0.19 14.77 4.59
N GLU A 182 0.24 16.02 4.40
CA GLU A 182 -0.63 17.19 4.19
C GLU A 182 -1.49 17.04 2.94
N LYS A 183 -0.90 16.54 1.85
CA LYS A 183 -1.57 16.40 0.55
C LYS A 183 -2.27 15.07 0.34
N CYS A 184 -2.41 14.25 1.40
CA CYS A 184 -3.06 12.95 1.37
C CYS A 184 -2.48 11.95 0.34
N LEU A 185 -1.21 12.10 -0.02
CA LEU A 185 -0.55 11.23 -1.00
C LEU A 185 -0.43 9.80 -0.49
N ILE A 186 -0.17 9.61 0.81
CA ILE A 186 -0.08 8.29 1.44
C ILE A 186 -1.36 7.47 1.16
N LYS A 187 -2.53 8.08 1.39
CA LYS A 187 -3.83 7.42 1.17
C LYS A 187 -4.06 7.06 -0.30
N LEU A 188 -3.70 7.95 -1.22
CA LEU A 188 -3.81 7.68 -2.67
C LEU A 188 -2.90 6.53 -3.10
N ILE A 189 -1.67 6.53 -2.62
CA ILE A 189 -0.70 5.46 -2.89
C ILE A 189 -1.22 4.12 -2.37
N VAL A 190 -1.73 4.08 -1.14
CA VAL A 190 -2.36 2.87 -0.57
C VAL A 190 -3.47 2.36 -1.50
N GLN A 191 -4.38 3.25 -1.92
CA GLN A 191 -5.50 2.87 -2.78
C GLN A 191 -5.01 2.27 -4.11
N ASP A 192 -4.02 2.88 -4.76
CA ASP A 192 -3.47 2.39 -6.02
C ASP A 192 -2.76 1.04 -5.84
N MET A 193 -2.03 0.87 -4.73
CA MET A 193 -1.36 -0.39 -4.41
C MET A 193 -2.35 -1.52 -4.17
N ILE A 194 -3.46 -1.27 -3.46
CA ILE A 194 -4.49 -2.28 -3.27
C ILE A 194 -5.15 -2.67 -4.60
N LYS A 195 -5.47 -1.70 -5.46
CA LYS A 195 -5.99 -1.98 -6.82
C LYS A 195 -5.02 -2.81 -7.65
N PHE A 196 -3.72 -2.52 -7.54
CA PHE A 196 -2.68 -3.33 -8.17
C PHE A 196 -2.72 -4.78 -7.66
N TRP A 197 -2.85 -4.99 -6.35
CA TRP A 197 -2.95 -6.32 -5.74
C TRP A 197 -4.23 -7.08 -6.12
N GLN A 198 -5.38 -6.40 -6.16
CA GLN A 198 -6.63 -6.98 -6.67
C GLN A 198 -6.45 -7.49 -8.11
N SER A 199 -5.87 -6.64 -8.98
CA SER A 199 -5.59 -6.97 -10.38
C SER A 199 -4.62 -8.14 -10.52
N TYR A 200 -3.59 -8.18 -9.68
CA TYR A 200 -2.62 -9.28 -9.62
C TYR A 200 -3.30 -10.59 -9.21
N ARG A 201 -4.11 -10.57 -8.14
CA ARG A 201 -4.81 -11.75 -7.63
C ARG A 201 -5.75 -12.33 -8.68
N PHE A 202 -6.57 -11.47 -9.29
CA PHE A 202 -7.45 -11.84 -10.39
C PHE A 202 -6.69 -12.55 -11.53
N THR A 203 -5.55 -11.99 -11.94
CA THR A 203 -4.71 -12.56 -13.00
C THR A 203 -4.18 -13.96 -12.63
N VAL A 204 -3.77 -14.15 -11.37
CA VAL A 204 -3.31 -15.46 -10.86
C VAL A 204 -4.45 -16.46 -10.89
N ASP A 205 -5.63 -16.10 -10.40
CA ASP A 205 -6.80 -16.98 -10.35
C ASP A 205 -7.24 -17.42 -11.76
N ILE A 206 -7.24 -16.51 -12.74
CA ILE A 206 -7.50 -16.85 -14.15
C ILE A 206 -6.50 -17.88 -14.66
N LYS A 207 -5.19 -17.65 -14.44
CA LYS A 207 -4.15 -18.58 -14.90
C LYS A 207 -4.30 -19.96 -14.26
N LEU A 208 -4.62 -20.02 -12.97
CA LEU A 208 -4.87 -21.27 -12.27
C LEU A 208 -6.07 -22.02 -12.86
N LYS A 209 -7.17 -21.32 -13.15
CA LYS A 209 -8.36 -21.91 -13.79
C LYS A 209 -8.02 -22.51 -15.16
N PHE A 210 -7.28 -21.78 -16.00
CA PHE A 210 -6.85 -22.28 -17.31
C PHE A 210 -5.94 -23.51 -17.19
N TRP A 211 -4.98 -23.49 -16.27
CA TRP A 211 -4.07 -24.62 -16.06
C TRP A 211 -4.83 -25.89 -15.61
N GLN A 212 -5.79 -25.75 -14.69
CA GLN A 212 -6.63 -26.85 -14.23
C GLN A 212 -7.50 -27.45 -15.35
N GLN A 213 -8.00 -26.62 -16.28
CA GLN A 213 -8.76 -27.08 -17.44
C GLN A 213 -7.89 -27.89 -18.40
N GLN A 214 -6.65 -27.45 -18.67
CA GLN A 214 -5.72 -28.19 -19.53
C GLN A 214 -5.42 -29.59 -18.95
N GLN A 215 -5.14 -29.68 -17.65
CA GLN A 215 -4.86 -30.96 -16.98
C GLN A 215 -6.04 -31.96 -17.07
N ARG A 216 -7.28 -31.47 -17.10
CA ARG A 216 -8.47 -32.32 -17.29
C ARG A 216 -8.62 -32.81 -18.73
N GLY A 217 -8.20 -32.00 -19.71
CA GLY A 217 -8.21 -32.38 -21.12
C GLY A 217 -7.22 -33.50 -21.47
N PHE A 218 -6.07 -33.55 -20.80
CA PHE A 218 -5.05 -34.59 -21.02
C PHE A 218 -5.34 -35.94 -20.35
N ARG A 219 -6.37 -36.04 -19.49
CA ARG A 219 -6.74 -37.29 -18.79
C ARG A 219 -7.90 -38.06 -19.47
N LYS A 220 -8.29 -37.65 -20.67
CA LYS A 220 -9.24 -38.37 -21.53
C LYS A 220 -8.48 -39.01 -22.68
#